data_AF-M0LS78-F1
#
_entry.id   AF-M0LS78-F1
#
_cell.length_a   1.000
_cell.length_b   1.000
_cell.length_c   1.000
_cell.angle_alpha   90.00
_cell.angle_beta   90.00
_cell.angle_gamma   90.00
#
_symmetry.space_group_name_H-M   'P 1'
#
loop_
_entity.id
_entity.type
_entity.pdbx_description
1 polymer ?
#
loop_
_entity_poly.entity_id
_entity_poly.type
_entity_poly.pdbx_seq_one_letter_code
_entity_poly.pdbx_strand_id
1 'polypeptide(L)'
;MIFMATEISTMDDLQAIQGDLSGDYVLTDDLDALDYDWTPIGDQFEGPFTGTFDGNGHTIDGLSLDNGTDGPAALFGLAYGCTIKNVRLHNVWFQGAYAAGLIATGQPDLVGNIEVTGRIEGEYGAGGIIARVEEPSGGGEA
;
A
#
# COMPACT_ATOMS: atom_id res chain seq x y z
N MET A 1 19.44 -8.48 -17.35
CA MET A 1 18.05 -8.90 -17.61
C MET A 1 17.18 -7.79 -17.07
N ILE A 2 16.55 -7.02 -17.94
CA ILE A 2 15.69 -5.89 -17.56
C ILE A 2 14.27 -6.45 -17.56
N PHE A 3 13.66 -6.63 -16.39
CA PHE A 3 12.21 -6.80 -16.32
C PHE A 3 11.61 -5.42 -16.60
N MET A 4 10.68 -5.34 -17.56
CA MET A 4 9.93 -4.10 -17.81
C MET A 4 8.86 -4.02 -16.73
N ALA A 5 9.00 -3.10 -15.79
CA ALA A 5 7.96 -2.80 -14.81
C ALA A 5 6.73 -2.22 -15.53
N THR A 6 5.55 -2.52 -15.01
CA THR A 6 4.30 -1.90 -15.45
C THR A 6 4.30 -0.44 -15.00
N GLU A 7 4.14 0.47 -15.95
CA GLU A 7 4.06 1.91 -15.70
C GLU A 7 2.70 2.27 -15.12
N ILE A 8 2.72 3.06 -14.05
CA ILE A 8 1.53 3.59 -13.37
C ILE A 8 1.55 5.10 -13.55
N SER A 9 0.51 5.64 -14.17
CA SER A 9 0.39 7.08 -14.47
C SER A 9 -0.95 7.68 -14.02
N THR A 10 -1.89 6.82 -13.60
CA THR A 10 -3.22 7.20 -13.13
C THR A 10 -3.62 6.42 -11.89
N MET A 11 -4.64 6.90 -11.16
CA MET A 11 -5.23 6.16 -10.05
C MET A 11 -5.87 4.83 -10.49
N ASP A 12 -6.39 4.77 -11.72
CA ASP A 12 -6.93 3.52 -12.29
C ASP A 12 -5.83 2.49 -12.57
N ASP A 13 -4.67 2.93 -13.08
CA ASP A 13 -3.50 2.06 -13.24
C ASP A 13 -3.07 1.49 -11.87
N LEU A 14 -3.03 2.36 -10.84
CA LEU A 14 -2.66 1.99 -9.48
C LEU A 14 -3.66 0.98 -8.90
N GLN A 15 -4.97 1.23 -9.06
CA GLN A 15 -6.02 0.33 -8.58
C GLN A 15 -6.00 -1.02 -9.33
N ALA A 16 -5.57 -1.05 -10.60
CA ALA A 16 -5.46 -2.26 -11.40
C ALA A 16 -4.38 -3.25 -10.91
N ILE A 17 -3.48 -2.84 -10.01
CA ILE A 17 -2.50 -3.73 -9.35
C ILE A 17 -3.19 -4.91 -8.63
N GLN A 18 -4.45 -4.74 -8.20
CA GLN A 18 -5.25 -5.83 -7.64
C GLN A 18 -5.36 -7.05 -8.56
N GLY A 19 -5.21 -6.86 -9.89
CA GLY A 19 -5.23 -7.95 -10.87
C GLY A 19 -3.93 -8.75 -10.99
N ASP A 20 -2.81 -8.24 -10.47
CA ASP A 20 -1.51 -8.93 -10.44
C ASP A 20 -0.66 -8.46 -9.25
N LEU A 21 -0.92 -9.04 -8.08
CA LEU A 21 -0.27 -8.69 -6.81
C LEU A 21 1.22 -9.09 -6.73
N SER A 22 1.76 -9.75 -7.75
CA SER A 22 3.16 -10.19 -7.81
C SER A 22 4.02 -9.40 -8.81
N GLY A 23 3.42 -8.46 -9.53
CA GLY A 23 4.08 -7.68 -10.57
C GLY A 23 5.11 -6.66 -10.06
N ASP A 24 5.93 -6.16 -10.98
CA ASP A 24 6.82 -5.02 -10.76
C ASP A 24 6.18 -3.76 -11.32
N TYR A 25 6.04 -2.72 -10.48
CA TYR A 25 5.33 -1.49 -10.79
C TYR A 25 6.21 -0.27 -10.57
N VAL A 26 6.07 0.73 -11.45
CA VAL A 26 6.78 2.01 -11.34
C VAL A 26 5.85 3.18 -11.59
N LEU A 27 5.83 4.16 -10.68
CA LEU A 27 5.15 5.41 -10.95
C LEU A 27 5.93 6.21 -12.02
N THR A 28 5.18 6.76 -12.96
CA THR A 28 5.72 7.61 -14.04
C THR A 28 5.19 9.04 -14.00
N ASP A 29 4.21 9.29 -13.13
CA ASP A 29 3.66 10.61 -12.84
C ASP A 29 3.23 10.70 -11.36
N ASP A 30 3.04 11.93 -10.90
CA ASP A 30 2.34 12.16 -9.63
C ASP A 30 0.85 11.82 -9.82
N LEU A 31 0.24 11.23 -8.79
CA LEU A 31 -1.15 10.81 -8.81
C LEU A 31 -1.99 11.67 -7.86
N ASP A 32 -3.11 12.19 -8.36
CA ASP A 32 -4.12 12.91 -7.57
C ASP A 32 -5.31 11.98 -7.31
N ALA A 33 -5.53 11.65 -6.04
CA ALA A 33 -6.60 10.79 -5.58
C ALA A 33 -7.80 11.57 -5.02
N LEU A 34 -7.86 12.89 -5.20
CA LEU A 34 -9.01 13.69 -4.78
C LEU A 34 -10.30 13.15 -5.43
N ASP A 35 -11.30 12.87 -4.60
CA ASP A 35 -12.58 12.25 -5.00
C ASP A 35 -12.45 10.85 -5.64
N TYR A 36 -11.30 10.18 -5.53
CA TYR A 36 -11.13 8.79 -5.95
C TYR A 36 -11.61 7.83 -4.85
N ASP A 37 -12.46 6.87 -5.21
CA ASP A 37 -12.93 5.83 -4.28
C ASP A 37 -11.86 4.73 -4.14
N TRP A 38 -10.95 4.92 -3.20
CA TRP A 38 -9.77 4.07 -3.05
C TRP A 38 -10.06 2.76 -2.32
N THR A 39 -9.54 1.64 -2.84
CA THR A 39 -9.50 0.35 -2.12
C THR A 39 -8.06 -0.11 -1.94
N PRO A 40 -7.62 -0.44 -0.70
CA PRO A 40 -6.25 -0.89 -0.43
C PRO A 40 -5.83 -2.09 -1.28
N ILE A 41 -4.60 -2.08 -1.79
CA ILE A 41 -4.05 -3.17 -2.60
C ILE A 41 -3.71 -4.36 -1.70
N GLY A 42 -4.18 -5.56 -2.09
CA GLY A 42 -4.00 -6.80 -1.36
C GLY A 42 -4.93 -6.93 -0.14
N ASP A 43 -5.57 -8.08 -0.02
CA ASP A 43 -6.50 -8.41 1.05
C ASP A 43 -6.53 -9.91 1.36
N GLN A 44 -7.40 -10.33 2.27
CA GLN A 44 -7.53 -11.73 2.69
C GLN A 44 -8.18 -12.66 1.65
N PHE A 45 -8.79 -12.12 0.59
CA PHE A 45 -9.50 -12.86 -0.46
C PHE A 45 -8.62 -13.07 -1.69
N GLU A 46 -8.03 -12.00 -2.21
CA GLU A 46 -7.14 -12.02 -3.38
C GLU A 46 -5.68 -12.32 -3.00
N GLY A 47 -5.33 -12.08 -1.73
CA GLY A 47 -4.00 -12.33 -1.17
C GLY A 47 -3.19 -11.05 -0.98
N PRO A 48 -1.95 -11.18 -0.45
CA PRO A 48 -1.09 -10.04 -0.20
C PRO A 48 -0.38 -9.55 -1.46
N PHE A 49 -0.02 -8.27 -1.47
CA PHE A 49 0.99 -7.76 -2.39
C PHE A 49 2.36 -8.37 -2.08
N THR A 50 2.99 -8.95 -3.09
CA THR A 50 4.29 -9.65 -2.99
C THR A 50 5.32 -9.15 -4.00
N GLY A 51 4.94 -8.23 -4.89
CA GLY A 51 5.78 -7.70 -5.95
C GLY A 51 6.68 -6.53 -5.53
N THR A 52 7.04 -5.72 -6.53
CA THR A 52 7.81 -4.48 -6.34
C THR A 52 6.94 -3.27 -6.66
N PHE A 53 6.94 -2.26 -5.80
CA PHE A 53 6.37 -0.95 -6.08
C PHE A 53 7.44 0.13 -5.90
N ASP A 54 7.90 0.70 -7.02
CA ASP A 54 8.85 1.82 -7.05
C ASP A 54 8.09 3.11 -7.36
N GLY A 55 7.91 3.96 -6.35
CA GLY A 55 7.34 5.28 -6.54
C GLY A 55 8.21 6.21 -7.40
N ASN A 56 9.47 5.85 -7.67
CA ASN A 56 10.37 6.62 -8.55
C ASN A 56 10.48 8.12 -8.19
N GLY A 57 10.23 8.46 -6.92
CA GLY A 57 10.24 9.83 -6.42
C GLY A 57 8.96 10.62 -6.69
N HIS A 58 7.88 9.98 -7.14
CA HIS A 58 6.56 10.57 -7.34
C HIS A 58 5.70 10.55 -6.06
N THR A 59 4.66 11.37 -6.11
CA THR A 59 3.70 11.58 -5.02
C THR A 59 2.35 11.01 -5.39
N ILE A 60 1.70 10.36 -4.42
CA ILE A 60 0.26 10.07 -4.45
C ILE A 60 -0.38 11.00 -3.42
N ASP A 61 -1.21 11.92 -3.87
CA ASP A 61 -1.83 12.96 -3.04
C ASP A 61 -3.32 12.67 -2.80
N GLY A 62 -3.79 12.95 -1.57
CA GLY A 62 -5.23 13.04 -1.30
C GLY A 62 -5.97 11.72 -1.13
N LEU A 63 -5.25 10.60 -0.92
CA LEU A 63 -5.88 9.30 -0.64
C LEU A 63 -6.77 9.39 0.61
N SER A 64 -8.03 8.99 0.46
CA SER A 64 -9.04 9.03 1.50
C SER A 64 -9.73 7.68 1.63
N LEU A 65 -9.80 7.14 2.84
CA LEU A 65 -10.49 5.89 3.13
C LEU A 65 -11.00 5.86 4.57
N ASP A 66 -12.30 5.65 4.74
CA ASP A 66 -12.95 5.45 6.03
C ASP A 66 -13.64 4.09 6.07
N ASN A 67 -12.93 3.12 6.65
CA ASN A 67 -13.42 1.77 6.89
C ASN A 67 -13.93 1.59 8.33
N GLY A 68 -14.16 2.69 9.07
CA GLY A 68 -14.57 2.66 10.47
C GLY A 68 -13.60 1.85 11.33
N THR A 69 -14.11 0.83 12.02
CA THR A 69 -13.32 -0.02 12.94
C THR A 69 -13.05 -1.43 12.38
N ASP A 70 -13.47 -1.73 11.16
CA ASP A 70 -13.61 -3.12 10.71
C ASP A 70 -12.62 -3.52 9.60
N GLY A 71 -12.22 -2.59 8.73
CA GLY A 71 -11.33 -2.85 7.60
C GLY A 71 -9.93 -2.24 7.73
N PRO A 72 -8.92 -2.75 7.00
CA PRO A 72 -7.62 -2.09 6.91
C PRO A 72 -7.75 -0.75 6.17
N ALA A 73 -6.91 0.23 6.51
CA ALA A 73 -6.83 1.49 5.77
C ALA A 73 -5.38 1.87 5.48
N ALA A 74 -4.95 1.68 4.23
CA ALA A 74 -3.60 1.98 3.75
C ALA A 74 -3.53 1.96 2.22
N LEU A 75 -2.37 2.31 1.65
CA LEU A 75 -2.11 2.02 0.23
C LEU A 75 -2.15 0.50 -0.04
N PHE A 76 -1.48 -0.29 0.81
CA PHE A 76 -1.51 -1.75 0.76
C PHE A 76 -2.20 -2.32 2.01
N GLY A 77 -3.28 -3.07 1.82
CA GLY A 77 -4.00 -3.72 2.91
C GLY A 77 -3.17 -4.85 3.53
N LEU A 78 -2.73 -5.79 2.69
CA LEU A 78 -1.80 -6.86 3.04
C LEU A 78 -0.57 -6.85 2.13
N ALA A 79 0.63 -6.87 2.70
CA ALA A 79 1.88 -6.89 1.91
C ALA A 79 2.98 -7.73 2.58
N TYR A 80 3.52 -8.74 1.88
CA TYR A 80 4.49 -9.70 2.43
C TYR A 80 5.58 -10.02 1.42
N GLY A 81 6.84 -10.09 1.86
CA GLY A 81 7.97 -10.41 0.98
C GLY A 81 8.13 -9.46 -0.22
N CYS A 82 7.55 -8.26 -0.13
CA CYS A 82 7.54 -7.27 -1.20
C CYS A 82 8.66 -6.24 -1.02
N THR A 83 8.93 -5.50 -2.09
CA THR A 83 9.79 -4.32 -2.06
C THR A 83 8.97 -3.07 -2.39
N ILE A 84 8.91 -2.11 -1.48
CA ILE A 84 8.19 -0.85 -1.69
C ILE A 84 9.12 0.32 -1.39
N LYS A 85 9.32 1.22 -2.36
CA LYS A 85 10.30 2.29 -2.19
C LYS A 85 9.97 3.57 -2.96
N ASN A 86 10.61 4.67 -2.57
CA ASN A 86 10.64 5.94 -3.31
C ASN A 86 9.28 6.58 -3.59
N VAL A 87 8.28 6.41 -2.72
CA VAL A 87 6.96 7.02 -2.88
C VAL A 87 6.68 8.01 -1.75
N ARG A 88 6.04 9.12 -2.10
CA ARG A 88 5.45 10.05 -1.12
C ARG A 88 3.94 9.86 -1.11
N LEU A 89 3.39 9.68 0.07
CA LEU A 89 1.94 9.69 0.31
C LEU A 89 1.62 11.00 1.01
N HIS A 90 1.04 11.93 0.28
CA HIS A 90 0.76 13.26 0.79
C HIS A 90 -0.73 13.46 1.04
N ASN A 91 -1.04 14.18 2.11
CA ASN A 91 -2.42 14.50 2.49
C ASN A 91 -3.36 13.28 2.59
N VAL A 92 -2.89 12.17 3.18
CA VAL A 92 -3.74 10.99 3.38
C VAL A 92 -4.76 11.23 4.50
N TRP A 93 -5.97 10.69 4.36
CA TRP A 93 -6.93 10.54 5.45
C TRP A 93 -7.40 9.08 5.52
N PHE A 94 -6.91 8.35 6.52
CA PHE A 94 -7.22 6.94 6.71
C PHE A 94 -7.82 6.66 8.08
N GLN A 95 -8.94 5.94 8.09
CA GLN A 95 -9.57 5.40 9.29
C GLN A 95 -9.89 3.92 9.09
N GLY A 96 -9.43 3.06 10.01
CA GLY A 96 -9.64 1.62 9.93
C GLY A 96 -9.29 0.84 11.19
N ALA A 97 -9.47 -0.47 11.16
CA ALA A 97 -9.05 -1.40 12.22
C ALA A 97 -7.52 -1.33 12.44
N TYR A 98 -6.78 -1.51 11.36
CA TYR A 98 -5.35 -1.22 11.26
C TYR A 98 -5.16 -0.19 10.15
N ALA A 99 -4.64 0.97 10.50
CA ALA A 99 -4.51 2.08 9.57
C ALA A 99 -3.05 2.54 9.45
N ALA A 100 -2.54 2.63 8.24
CA ALA A 100 -1.20 3.15 7.98
C ALA A 100 -1.13 3.91 6.67
N GLY A 101 -0.08 4.72 6.50
CA GLY A 101 0.17 5.35 5.20
C GLY A 101 0.41 4.28 4.13
N LEU A 102 1.37 3.39 4.36
CA LEU A 102 1.83 2.44 3.35
C LEU A 102 1.21 1.06 3.47
N ILE A 103 1.34 0.38 4.62
CA ILE A 103 0.95 -1.03 4.79
C ILE A 103 0.11 -1.20 6.07
N ALA A 104 -1.12 -1.67 5.95
CA ALA A 104 -1.94 -1.92 7.13
C ALA A 104 -1.43 -3.13 7.92
N THR A 105 -1.22 -4.28 7.27
CA THR A 105 -0.58 -5.46 7.88
C THR A 105 0.42 -6.08 6.92
N GLY A 106 1.62 -6.44 7.41
CA GLY A 106 2.59 -7.08 6.54
C GLY A 106 3.99 -7.26 7.10
N GLN A 107 4.80 -8.03 6.37
CA GLN A 107 6.23 -8.20 6.61
C GLN A 107 6.97 -8.05 5.27
N PRO A 108 7.25 -6.81 4.83
CA PRO A 108 7.97 -6.54 3.60
C PRO A 108 9.47 -6.86 3.75
N ASP A 109 10.11 -7.24 2.63
CA ASP A 109 11.57 -7.45 2.60
C ASP A 109 12.31 -6.11 2.63
N LEU A 110 11.76 -5.10 1.95
CA LEU A 110 12.33 -3.76 1.90
C LEU A 110 11.23 -2.70 1.87
N VAL A 111 11.32 -1.76 2.81
CA VAL A 111 10.62 -0.47 2.75
C VAL A 111 11.65 0.64 2.85
N GLY A 112 11.75 1.50 1.83
CA GLY A 112 12.82 2.49 1.77
C GLY A 112 12.41 3.79 1.09
N ASN A 113 12.87 4.92 1.63
CA ASN A 113 12.59 6.26 1.08
C ASN A 113 11.09 6.52 0.90
N ILE A 114 10.35 6.37 2.01
CA ILE A 114 8.91 6.61 2.08
C ILE A 114 8.67 7.88 2.87
N GLU A 115 7.80 8.73 2.36
CA GLU A 115 7.28 9.90 3.07
C GLU A 115 5.77 9.77 3.21
N VAL A 116 5.25 10.02 4.40
CA VAL A 116 3.80 9.99 4.65
C VAL A 116 3.41 11.23 5.43
N THR A 117 2.41 11.95 4.94
CA THR A 117 1.78 13.07 5.64
C THR A 117 0.26 12.94 5.58
N GLY A 118 -0.42 13.40 6.62
CA GLY A 118 -1.87 13.31 6.71
C GLY A 118 -2.34 12.88 8.08
N ARG A 119 -3.56 12.34 8.14
CA ARG A 119 -4.24 11.85 9.35
C ARG A 119 -4.51 10.36 9.20
N ILE A 120 -4.03 9.57 10.15
CA ILE A 120 -4.17 8.11 10.18
C ILE A 120 -4.74 7.72 11.54
N GLU A 121 -5.86 7.01 11.55
CA GLU A 121 -6.59 6.60 12.74
C GLU A 121 -6.88 5.10 12.70
N GLY A 122 -6.21 4.36 13.57
CA GLY A 122 -6.36 2.91 13.71
C GLY A 122 -7.01 2.56 15.04
N GLU A 123 -8.05 1.72 15.03
CA GLU A 123 -8.71 1.23 16.24
C GLU A 123 -7.79 0.28 17.03
N TYR A 124 -7.17 -0.67 16.35
CA TYR A 124 -6.26 -1.66 16.94
C TYR A 124 -4.78 -1.29 16.74
N GLY A 125 -4.47 -0.56 15.68
CA GLY A 125 -3.11 -0.10 15.42
C GLY A 125 -3.04 0.97 14.34
N ALA A 126 -2.26 2.02 14.62
CA ALA A 126 -1.98 3.08 13.67
C ALA A 126 -0.46 3.19 13.46
N GLY A 127 -0.02 3.34 12.20
CA GLY A 127 1.39 3.49 11.87
C GLY A 127 1.62 4.47 10.73
N GLY A 128 2.69 5.28 10.80
CA GLY A 128 3.02 6.17 9.68
C GLY A 128 3.31 5.39 8.39
N ILE A 129 4.03 4.28 8.51
CA ILE A 129 4.42 3.43 7.37
C ILE A 129 3.72 2.07 7.46
N ILE A 130 3.91 1.32 8.54
CA ILE A 130 3.26 0.01 8.76
C ILE A 130 2.50 0.05 10.09
N ALA A 131 1.24 -0.39 10.12
CA ALA A 131 0.45 -0.45 11.36
C ALA A 131 0.70 -1.73 12.16
N ARG A 132 0.78 -2.89 11.49
CA ARG A 132 1.04 -4.17 12.12
C ARG A 132 2.06 -5.00 11.34
N VAL A 133 3.14 -5.38 12.01
CA VAL A 133 4.10 -6.36 11.51
C VAL A 133 3.79 -7.71 12.14
N GLU A 134 3.49 -8.70 11.31
CA GLU A 134 3.28 -10.08 11.75
C GLU A 134 3.70 -11.05 10.65
N GLU A 135 4.08 -12.26 11.03
CA GLU A 135 4.30 -13.36 10.09
C GLU A 135 2.98 -13.75 9.42
N PRO A 136 2.97 -14.15 8.14
CA PRO A 136 1.76 -14.61 7.49
C PRO A 136 1.24 -15.85 8.22
N SER A 137 -0.02 -15.84 8.63
CA SER A 137 -0.63 -16.95 9.36
C SER A 137 -0.79 -18.17 8.44
N GLY A 138 0.27 -18.96 8.28
CA GLY A 138 0.28 -20.12 7.39
C GLY A 138 1.66 -20.53 6.89
N GLY A 139 2.55 -20.92 7.80
CA GLY A 139 3.85 -21.51 7.48
C GLY A 139 4.37 -22.31 8.65
N GLY A 140 3.75 -23.46 8.93
CA GLY A 140 4.36 -24.43 9.83
C GLY A 140 5.76 -24.75 9.34
N GLU A 141 6.71 -24.74 10.27
CA GLU A 141 8.06 -25.23 10.07
C GLU A 141 8.02 -26.57 9.31
N ALA A 142 8.77 -26.65 8.21
CA ALA A 142 9.20 -27.89 7.59
C ALA A 142 10.72 -27.94 7.63
#